data_AF-A0AAJ3GUZ4-F1
#
_entry.id   AF-A0AAJ3GUZ4-F1
#
_cell.length_a   1.000
_cell.length_b   1.000
_cell.length_c   1.000
_cell.angle_alpha   90.00
_cell.angle_beta   90.00
_cell.angle_gamma   90.00
#
_symmetry.space_group_name_H-M   'P 1'
#
loop_
_entity.id
_entity.type
_entity.pdbx_description
1 polymer ?
#
loop_
_entity_poly.entity_id
_entity_poly.type
_entity_poly.pdbx_seq_one_letter_code
_entity_poly.pdbx_strand_id
1 'polypeptide(L)'
;MRRLFFSMLMFCVLPAWADGHDQLYKVAGWAEQRAHFNDALTAAQQRYRNSLPPAVYQALVDNSNKRFAAQAVDQRAEAQLRKNLADPKPALAFFQSPLGRKIVAAELLATRRDQLAKNAQGLPHIEADATRSLIIGHLAQALPAREAGAEVSLAIAGVAADSLSQMIPGLLGGGQAQGMLNGQRERLMQQIGNDLNNTLLYVYRDLSDPELEEFATFAESPDGRAYYKAALAAIRAGLAVGQSTSS
;
A
#
# COMPACT_ATOMS: atom_id res chain seq x y z
N MET A 1 -3.46 -47.77 33.49
CA MET A 1 -3.12 -47.25 32.15
C MET A 1 -3.95 -46.05 31.67
N ARG A 2 -5.10 -45.69 32.28
CA ARG A 2 -5.94 -44.55 31.83
C ARG A 2 -5.54 -43.17 32.39
N ARG A 3 -4.62 -43.11 33.37
CA ARG A 3 -4.12 -41.86 33.96
C ARG A 3 -2.79 -41.37 33.37
N LEU A 4 -2.11 -42.20 32.57
CA LEU A 4 -0.88 -41.84 31.87
C LEU A 4 -1.15 -41.16 30.51
N PHE A 5 -2.31 -41.42 29.89
CA PHE A 5 -2.70 -40.81 28.62
C PHE A 5 -3.12 -39.34 28.72
N PHE A 6 -3.61 -38.90 29.89
CA PHE A 6 -4.04 -37.51 30.08
C PHE A 6 -2.88 -36.53 30.31
N SER A 7 -1.72 -37.02 30.79
CA SER A 7 -0.54 -36.17 31.00
C SER A 7 0.26 -35.91 29.73
N MET A 8 0.02 -36.68 28.65
CA MET A 8 0.74 -36.56 27.39
C MET A 8 0.06 -35.62 26.38
N LEU A 9 -1.22 -35.29 26.59
CA LEU A 9 -1.98 -34.34 25.76
C LEU A 9 -1.78 -32.87 26.16
N MET A 10 -1.15 -32.59 27.30
CA MET A 10 -0.96 -31.22 27.79
C MET A 10 0.33 -30.55 27.30
N PHE A 11 1.20 -31.27 26.58
CA PHE A 11 2.49 -30.75 26.08
C PHE A 11 2.48 -30.36 24.59
N CYS A 12 1.34 -30.45 23.90
CA CYS A 12 1.19 -30.05 22.49
C CYS A 12 0.42 -28.72 22.29
N VAL A 13 0.23 -27.92 23.34
CA VAL A 13 0.00 -26.48 23.18
C VAL A 13 1.36 -25.81 23.12
N LEU A 14 2.05 -26.00 21.99
CA LEU A 14 2.99 -24.97 21.56
C LEU A 14 2.17 -23.68 21.58
N PRO A 15 2.60 -22.59 22.27
CA PRO A 15 2.00 -21.30 22.00
C PRO A 15 2.10 -21.18 20.48
N ALA A 16 0.96 -21.03 19.80
CA ALA A 16 0.98 -20.57 18.44
C ALA A 16 1.75 -19.26 18.53
N TRP A 17 3.04 -19.28 18.18
CA TRP A 17 3.84 -18.10 18.03
C TRP A 17 3.00 -17.25 17.10
N ALA A 18 2.42 -16.18 17.64
CA ALA A 18 1.59 -15.30 16.84
C ALA A 18 2.44 -14.95 15.63
N ASP A 19 1.94 -15.31 14.44
CA ASP A 19 2.73 -15.23 13.23
C ASP A 19 3.27 -13.80 13.12
N GLY A 20 4.59 -13.65 13.15
CA GLY A 20 5.25 -12.34 13.18
C GLY A 20 4.87 -11.51 11.96
N HIS A 21 4.57 -12.15 10.83
CA HIS A 21 4.06 -11.49 9.63
C HIS A 21 2.64 -10.98 9.82
N ASP A 22 1.75 -11.73 10.47
CA ASP A 22 0.38 -11.29 10.76
C ASP A 22 0.37 -10.11 11.72
N GLN A 23 1.21 -10.18 12.76
CA GLN A 23 1.35 -9.07 13.69
C GLN A 23 1.90 -7.83 12.99
N LEU A 24 2.94 -8.00 12.16
CA LEU A 24 3.52 -6.92 11.37
C LEU A 24 2.48 -6.28 10.44
N TYR A 25 1.69 -7.11 9.75
CA TYR A 25 0.62 -6.66 8.86
C TYR A 25 -0.42 -5.81 9.61
N LYS A 26 -0.75 -6.18 10.85
CA LYS A 26 -1.66 -5.41 11.70
C LYS A 26 -1.03 -4.11 12.19
N VAL A 27 0.16 -4.16 12.79
CA VAL A 27 0.75 -2.97 13.42
C VAL A 27 1.24 -1.93 12.42
N ALA A 28 1.53 -2.33 11.18
CA ALA A 28 1.88 -1.41 10.09
C ALA A 28 0.66 -0.76 9.41
N GLY A 29 -0.57 -1.00 9.90
CA GLY A 29 -1.78 -0.29 9.46
C GLY A 29 -2.30 -0.69 8.07
N TRP A 30 -2.00 -1.91 7.60
CA TRP A 30 -2.38 -2.35 6.25
C TRP A 30 -3.89 -2.39 6.02
N ALA A 31 -4.66 -2.80 7.02
CA ALA A 31 -6.12 -2.92 6.91
C ALA A 31 -6.78 -1.54 6.73
N GLU A 32 -6.30 -0.54 7.47
CA GLU A 32 -6.73 0.84 7.39
C GLU A 32 -6.30 1.49 6.07
N GLN A 33 -5.05 1.26 5.63
CA GLN A 33 -4.60 1.72 4.31
C GLN A 33 -5.46 1.13 3.18
N ARG A 34 -5.82 -0.15 3.26
CA ARG A 34 -6.76 -0.77 2.32
C ARG A 34 -8.15 -0.11 2.38
N ALA A 35 -8.64 0.21 3.57
CA ALA A 35 -9.92 0.91 3.70
C ALA A 35 -9.87 2.29 3.02
N HIS A 36 -8.79 3.04 3.22
CA HIS A 36 -8.58 4.34 2.55
C HIS A 36 -8.46 4.20 1.02
N PHE A 37 -7.81 3.15 0.54
CA PHE A 37 -7.80 2.81 -0.88
C PHE A 37 -9.21 2.56 -1.43
N ASN A 38 -10.04 1.80 -0.71
CA ASN A 38 -11.42 1.52 -1.11
C ASN A 38 -12.30 2.78 -1.13
N ASP A 39 -12.07 3.71 -0.20
CA ASP A 39 -12.73 5.03 -0.22
C ASP A 39 -12.33 5.84 -1.47
N ALA A 40 -11.04 5.87 -1.78
CA ALA A 40 -10.53 6.54 -2.98
C ALA A 40 -11.05 5.88 -4.28
N LEU A 41 -11.11 4.55 -4.30
CA LEU A 41 -11.67 3.78 -5.40
C LEU A 41 -13.16 4.10 -5.60
N THR A 42 -13.95 4.12 -4.52
CA THR A 42 -15.37 4.48 -4.57
C THR A 42 -15.55 5.90 -5.10
N ALA A 43 -14.72 6.84 -4.65
CA ALA A 43 -14.75 8.22 -5.16
C ALA A 43 -14.41 8.28 -6.66
N ALA A 44 -13.44 7.47 -7.12
CA ALA A 44 -13.08 7.38 -8.54
C ALA A 44 -14.23 6.76 -9.37
N GLN A 45 -14.86 5.69 -8.89
CA GLN A 45 -16.02 5.08 -9.54
C GLN A 45 -17.14 6.12 -9.74
N GLN A 46 -17.50 6.88 -8.70
CA GLN A 46 -18.57 7.90 -8.80
C GLN A 46 -18.31 8.96 -9.88
N ARG A 47 -17.04 9.28 -10.19
CA ARG A 47 -16.71 10.22 -11.29
C ARG A 47 -17.15 9.70 -12.65
N TYR A 48 -17.22 8.39 -12.84
CA TYR A 48 -17.66 7.76 -14.09
C TYR A 48 -19.18 7.63 -14.22
N ARG A 49 -19.94 7.84 -13.14
CA ARG A 49 -21.40 7.63 -13.10
C ARG A 49 -22.15 8.46 -14.14
N ASN A 50 -21.69 9.68 -14.37
CA ASN A 50 -22.33 10.61 -15.30
C ASN A 50 -21.76 10.52 -16.73
N SER A 51 -20.65 9.81 -16.93
CA SER A 51 -19.97 9.72 -18.23
C SER A 51 -20.16 8.37 -18.94
N LEU A 52 -20.63 7.34 -18.24
CA LEU A 52 -20.82 6.00 -18.78
C LEU A 52 -22.30 5.61 -18.85
N PRO A 53 -22.73 4.83 -19.86
CA PRO A 53 -24.06 4.22 -19.87
C PRO A 53 -24.29 3.37 -18.61
N PRO A 54 -25.52 3.29 -18.06
CA PRO A 54 -25.78 2.62 -16.79
C PRO A 54 -25.28 1.18 -16.70
N ALA A 55 -25.44 0.39 -17.77
CA ALA A 55 -24.96 -1.00 -17.81
C ALA A 55 -23.42 -1.11 -17.77
N VAL A 56 -22.72 -0.19 -18.45
CA VAL A 56 -21.25 -0.14 -18.47
C VAL A 56 -20.72 0.34 -17.12
N TYR A 57 -21.36 1.35 -16.53
CA TYR A 57 -21.05 1.82 -15.19
C TYR A 57 -21.21 0.70 -14.14
N GLN A 58 -22.33 -0.04 -14.19
CA GLN A 58 -22.59 -1.13 -13.26
C GLN A 58 -21.54 -2.25 -13.42
N ALA A 59 -21.23 -2.66 -14.65
CA ALA A 59 -20.18 -3.64 -14.92
C ALA A 59 -18.81 -3.18 -14.42
N LEU A 60 -18.49 -1.88 -14.55
CA LEU A 60 -17.25 -1.31 -14.02
C LEU A 60 -17.19 -1.42 -12.49
N VAL A 61 -18.26 -1.02 -11.80
CA VAL A 61 -18.34 -1.05 -10.34
C VAL A 61 -18.26 -2.49 -9.83
N ASP A 62 -18.99 -3.43 -10.43
CA ASP A 62 -19.02 -4.82 -9.99
C ASP A 62 -17.66 -5.51 -10.15
N ASN A 63 -16.99 -5.31 -11.30
CA ASN A 63 -15.65 -5.87 -11.53
C ASN A 63 -14.60 -5.25 -10.62
N SER A 64 -14.67 -3.94 -10.42
CA SER A 64 -13.83 -3.21 -9.47
C SER A 64 -13.96 -3.78 -8.06
N ASN A 65 -15.19 -3.88 -7.54
CA ASN A 65 -15.46 -4.34 -6.18
C ASN A 65 -15.05 -5.80 -5.99
N LYS A 66 -15.21 -6.64 -7.02
CA LYS A 66 -14.73 -8.02 -7.00
C LYS A 66 -13.21 -8.10 -6.91
N ARG A 67 -12.49 -7.31 -7.73
CA ARG A 67 -11.02 -7.28 -7.76
C ARG A 67 -10.44 -6.77 -6.44
N PHE A 68 -11.02 -5.71 -5.89
CA PHE A 68 -10.57 -5.02 -4.68
C PHE A 68 -11.33 -5.44 -3.42
N ALA A 69 -11.99 -6.60 -3.44
CA ALA A 69 -12.64 -7.17 -2.27
C ALA A 69 -11.64 -7.27 -1.11
N ALA A 70 -12.03 -6.77 0.07
CA ALA A 70 -11.15 -6.59 1.22
C ALA A 70 -10.28 -7.81 1.53
N GLN A 71 -10.95 -8.96 1.72
CA GLN A 71 -10.30 -10.22 2.02
C GLN A 71 -9.34 -10.69 0.91
N ALA A 72 -9.69 -10.48 -0.35
CA ALA A 72 -8.85 -10.90 -1.48
C ALA A 72 -7.59 -10.02 -1.60
N VAL A 73 -7.71 -8.72 -1.35
CA VAL A 73 -6.57 -7.79 -1.29
C VAL A 73 -5.65 -8.19 -0.13
N ASP A 74 -6.20 -8.38 1.07
CA ASP A 74 -5.43 -8.73 2.27
C ASP A 74 -4.69 -10.06 2.07
N GLN A 75 -5.37 -11.10 1.59
CA GLN A 75 -4.76 -12.40 1.30
C GLN A 75 -3.59 -12.31 0.32
N ARG A 76 -3.73 -11.57 -0.79
CA ARG A 76 -2.66 -11.42 -1.79
C ARG A 76 -1.48 -10.62 -1.22
N ALA A 77 -1.77 -9.53 -0.51
CA ALA A 77 -0.75 -8.67 0.08
C ALA A 77 0.05 -9.41 1.16
N GLU A 78 -0.64 -10.05 2.10
CA GLU A 78 -0.01 -10.80 3.20
C GLU A 78 0.80 -11.99 2.69
N ALA A 79 0.29 -12.74 1.70
CA ALA A 79 1.03 -13.82 1.07
C ALA A 79 2.32 -13.34 0.38
N GLN A 80 2.28 -12.19 -0.32
CA GLN A 80 3.50 -11.62 -0.90
C GLN A 80 4.43 -11.04 0.14
N LEU A 81 3.92 -10.41 1.20
CA LEU A 81 4.75 -9.91 2.28
C LEU A 81 5.55 -11.07 2.90
N ARG A 82 4.88 -12.17 3.26
CA ARG A 82 5.52 -13.40 3.77
C ARG A 82 6.55 -13.96 2.81
N LYS A 83 6.25 -14.00 1.50
CA LYS A 83 7.17 -14.53 0.49
C LYS A 83 8.43 -13.68 0.34
N ASN A 84 8.33 -12.36 0.48
CA ASN A 84 9.42 -11.43 0.19
C ASN A 84 10.17 -10.95 1.45
N LEU A 85 9.61 -11.15 2.65
CA LEU A 85 10.23 -10.79 3.92
C LEU A 85 10.56 -12.05 4.72
N ALA A 86 11.83 -12.44 4.71
CA ALA A 86 12.27 -13.67 5.40
C ALA A 86 12.13 -13.58 6.93
N ASP A 87 12.55 -12.46 7.53
CA ASP A 87 12.42 -12.22 8.97
C ASP A 87 11.56 -10.96 9.22
N PRO A 88 10.35 -11.09 9.80
CA PRO A 88 9.51 -9.95 10.11
C PRO A 88 9.92 -9.24 11.41
N LYS A 89 10.75 -9.86 12.27
CA LYS A 89 10.99 -9.37 13.64
C LYS A 89 11.55 -7.95 13.72
N PRO A 90 12.53 -7.53 12.90
CA PRO A 90 13.07 -6.18 13.01
C PRO A 90 12.01 -5.12 12.67
N ALA A 91 11.25 -5.33 11.60
CA ALA A 91 10.17 -4.43 11.21
C ALA A 91 9.04 -4.44 12.25
N LEU A 92 8.68 -5.62 12.76
CA LEU A 92 7.65 -5.75 13.79
C LEU A 92 8.04 -4.96 15.06
N ALA A 93 9.29 -5.09 15.50
CA ALA A 93 9.81 -4.34 16.65
C ALA A 93 9.77 -2.82 16.39
N PHE A 94 10.17 -2.38 15.19
CA PHE A 94 10.10 -0.97 14.81
C PHE A 94 8.66 -0.43 14.84
N PHE A 95 7.70 -1.09 14.19
CA PHE A 95 6.31 -0.62 14.15
C PHE A 95 5.56 -0.74 15.49
N GLN A 96 6.04 -1.58 16.41
CA GLN A 96 5.52 -1.63 17.79
C GLN A 96 6.09 -0.51 18.69
N SER A 97 7.22 0.09 18.31
CA SER A 97 7.83 1.20 19.06
C SER A 97 6.92 2.44 19.12
N PRO A 98 7.15 3.38 20.04
CA PRO A 98 6.44 4.66 20.04
C PRO A 98 6.59 5.43 18.72
N LEU A 99 7.78 5.44 18.12
CA LEU A 99 8.05 6.10 16.85
C LEU A 99 7.30 5.43 15.70
N GLY A 100 7.40 4.11 15.58
CA GLY A 100 6.71 3.34 14.54
C GLY A 100 5.19 3.56 14.56
N ARG A 101 4.59 3.62 15.75
CA ARG A 101 3.17 3.95 15.90
C ARG A 101 2.83 5.38 15.46
N LYS A 102 3.70 6.36 15.72
CA LYS A 102 3.52 7.74 15.22
C LYS A 102 3.60 7.81 13.70
N ILE A 103 4.54 7.10 13.09
CA ILE A 103 4.70 7.01 11.63
C ILE A 103 3.43 6.44 11.00
N VAL A 104 2.95 5.29 11.49
CA VAL A 104 1.71 4.67 10.99
C VAL A 104 0.52 5.61 11.16
N ALA A 105 0.39 6.28 12.32
CA ALA A 105 -0.68 7.25 12.53
C ALA A 105 -0.61 8.44 11.55
N ALA A 106 0.59 8.95 11.27
CA ALA A 106 0.81 10.04 10.32
C ALA A 106 0.45 9.63 8.88
N GLU A 107 0.85 8.43 8.46
CA GLU A 107 0.52 7.88 7.14
C GLU A 107 -0.98 7.61 6.98
N LEU A 108 -1.62 7.03 8.00
CA LEU A 108 -3.06 6.81 8.00
C LEU A 108 -3.83 8.12 7.98
N LEU A 109 -3.38 9.12 8.73
CA LEU A 109 -3.99 10.45 8.68
C LEU A 109 -3.89 11.02 7.25
N ALA A 110 -2.72 10.96 6.63
CA ALA A 110 -2.50 11.53 5.30
C ALA A 110 -3.35 10.88 4.21
N THR A 111 -3.65 9.58 4.31
CA THR A 111 -4.47 8.86 3.33
C THR A 111 -5.97 8.83 3.66
N ARG A 112 -6.38 9.41 4.79
CA ARG A 112 -7.79 9.47 5.19
C ARG A 112 -8.62 10.31 4.22
N ARG A 113 -9.87 9.90 3.97
CA ARG A 113 -10.77 10.52 2.97
C ARG A 113 -10.91 12.04 3.10
N ASP A 114 -11.03 12.56 4.33
CA ASP A 114 -11.15 14.00 4.58
C ASP A 114 -9.85 14.76 4.25
N GLN A 115 -8.68 14.18 4.52
CA GLN A 115 -7.39 14.78 4.17
C GLN A 115 -7.17 14.77 2.67
N LEU A 116 -7.52 13.67 1.99
CA LEU A 116 -7.50 13.60 0.53
C LEU A 116 -8.44 14.62 -0.11
N ALA A 117 -9.65 14.80 0.44
CA ALA A 117 -10.60 15.80 -0.04
C ALA A 117 -10.10 17.23 0.21
N LYS A 118 -9.55 17.49 1.40
CA LYS A 118 -8.97 18.80 1.77
C LYS A 118 -7.84 19.19 0.83
N ASN A 119 -7.01 18.23 0.44
CA ASN A 119 -5.83 18.45 -0.40
C ASN A 119 -6.04 18.05 -1.87
N ALA A 120 -7.29 18.01 -2.34
CA ALA A 120 -7.61 17.57 -3.70
C ALA A 120 -6.99 18.48 -4.79
N GLN A 121 -6.61 19.71 -4.44
CA GLN A 121 -5.94 20.68 -5.32
C GLN A 121 -4.41 20.67 -5.19
N GLY A 122 -3.87 19.74 -4.40
CA GLY A 122 -2.45 19.68 -4.06
C GLY A 122 -2.22 19.83 -2.56
N LEU A 123 -1.03 19.42 -2.13
CA LEU A 123 -0.59 19.60 -0.75
C LEU A 123 -0.10 21.04 -0.55
N PRO A 124 -0.32 21.64 0.63
CA PRO A 124 0.32 22.91 0.96
C PRO A 124 1.84 22.75 0.89
N HIS A 125 2.52 23.80 0.44
CA HIS A 125 3.97 23.83 0.49
C HIS A 125 4.45 23.97 1.94
N ILE A 126 5.40 23.13 2.35
CA ILE A 126 6.00 23.18 3.67
C ILE A 126 7.43 23.66 3.53
N GLU A 127 7.74 24.79 4.16
CA GLU A 127 9.11 25.23 4.32
C GLU A 127 9.78 24.43 5.44
N ALA A 128 10.98 23.94 5.14
CA ALA A 128 11.80 23.19 6.06
C ALA A 128 13.20 23.80 6.10
N ASP A 129 13.82 23.80 7.27
CA ASP A 129 15.23 24.16 7.37
C ASP A 129 16.12 23.12 6.66
N ALA A 130 17.42 23.41 6.61
CA ALA A 130 18.39 22.56 5.94
C ALA A 130 18.46 21.15 6.53
N THR A 131 18.31 21.01 7.85
CA THR A 131 18.40 19.73 8.56
C THR A 131 17.21 18.86 8.20
N ARG A 132 15.99 19.38 8.38
CA ARG A 132 14.77 18.64 8.04
C ARG A 132 14.70 18.31 6.56
N SER A 133 15.13 19.22 5.68
CA SER A 133 15.19 18.97 4.24
C SER A 133 16.14 17.82 3.89
N LEU A 134 17.30 17.73 4.56
CA LEU A 134 18.25 16.65 4.36
C LEU A 134 17.65 15.30 4.78
N ILE A 135 17.06 15.22 5.98
CA ILE A 135 16.45 13.98 6.49
C ILE A 135 15.31 13.50 5.59
N ILE A 136 14.46 14.42 5.11
CA ILE A 136 13.42 14.08 4.14
C ILE A 136 14.01 13.57 2.82
N GLY A 137 15.14 14.13 2.38
CA GLY A 137 15.88 13.63 1.22
C GLY A 137 16.35 12.18 1.39
N HIS A 138 16.80 11.80 2.58
CA HIS A 138 17.14 10.42 2.94
C HIS A 138 15.92 9.51 2.89
N LEU A 139 14.82 9.90 3.53
CA LEU A 139 13.55 9.14 3.49
C LEU A 139 13.01 8.99 2.07
N ALA A 140 13.10 10.02 1.24
CA ALA A 140 12.68 9.99 -0.16
C ALA A 140 13.46 8.96 -1.01
N GLN A 141 14.69 8.64 -0.62
CA GLN A 141 15.51 7.61 -1.27
C GLN A 141 15.28 6.22 -0.67
N ALA A 142 15.05 6.14 0.64
CA ALA A 142 14.88 4.88 1.35
C ALA A 142 13.48 4.27 1.15
N LEU A 143 12.44 5.10 1.03
CA LEU A 143 11.06 4.67 0.92
C LEU A 143 10.62 4.53 -0.55
N PRO A 144 9.95 3.43 -0.93
CA PRO A 144 9.42 3.24 -2.29
C PRO A 144 8.10 4.01 -2.50
N ALA A 145 8.02 5.25 -2.05
CA ALA A 145 6.79 6.05 -2.04
C ALA A 145 6.32 6.39 -3.46
N ARG A 146 7.26 6.62 -4.39
CA ARG A 146 6.95 6.93 -5.81
C ARG A 146 6.36 5.73 -6.51
N GLU A 147 6.98 4.57 -6.30
CA GLU A 147 6.53 3.29 -6.83
C GLU A 147 5.17 2.93 -6.25
N ALA A 148 5.01 2.97 -4.92
CA ALA A 148 3.75 2.67 -4.25
C ALA A 148 2.62 3.60 -4.73
N GLY A 149 2.86 4.91 -4.79
CA GLY A 149 1.89 5.88 -5.28
C GLY A 149 1.51 5.65 -6.75
N ALA A 150 2.48 5.26 -7.60
CA ALA A 150 2.21 4.92 -8.99
C ALA A 150 1.35 3.64 -9.10
N GLU A 151 1.64 2.58 -8.33
CA GLU A 151 0.82 1.36 -8.35
C GLU A 151 -0.62 1.63 -7.86
N VAL A 152 -0.79 2.43 -6.80
CA VAL A 152 -2.12 2.84 -6.32
C VAL A 152 -2.88 3.62 -7.40
N SER A 153 -2.22 4.59 -8.03
CA SER A 153 -2.83 5.41 -9.08
C SER A 153 -3.22 4.58 -10.30
N LEU A 154 -2.36 3.66 -10.73
CA LEU A 154 -2.63 2.73 -11.83
C LEU A 154 -3.73 1.73 -11.48
N ALA A 155 -3.80 1.25 -10.23
CA ALA A 155 -4.87 0.37 -9.79
C ALA A 155 -6.24 1.05 -9.91
N ILE A 156 -6.35 2.32 -9.51
CA ILE A 156 -7.57 3.10 -9.61
C ILE A 156 -7.90 3.40 -11.09
N ALA A 157 -6.91 3.82 -11.89
CA ALA A 157 -7.12 4.14 -13.30
C ALA A 157 -7.44 2.89 -14.16
N GLY A 158 -6.89 1.73 -13.81
CA GLY A 158 -7.02 0.48 -14.56
C GLY A 158 -8.41 -0.18 -14.45
N VAL A 159 -9.24 0.25 -13.49
CA VAL A 159 -10.59 -0.29 -13.26
C VAL A 159 -11.46 -0.23 -14.52
N ALA A 160 -11.42 0.91 -15.23
CA ALA A 160 -12.22 1.11 -16.43
C ALA A 160 -11.71 0.26 -17.61
N ALA A 161 -10.38 0.16 -17.77
CA ALA A 161 -9.77 -0.58 -18.87
C ALA A 161 -10.04 -2.09 -18.77
N ASP A 162 -9.89 -2.67 -17.58
CA ASP A 162 -10.17 -4.09 -17.35
C ASP A 162 -11.64 -4.43 -17.58
N SER A 163 -12.54 -3.56 -17.11
CA SER A 163 -13.99 -3.77 -17.26
C SER A 163 -14.41 -3.75 -18.73
N LEU A 164 -13.84 -2.83 -19.53
CA LEU A 164 -14.10 -2.77 -20.97
C LEU A 164 -13.53 -3.98 -21.73
N SER A 165 -12.34 -4.45 -21.36
CA SER A 165 -11.71 -5.63 -21.97
C SER A 165 -12.54 -6.90 -21.76
N GLN A 166 -13.13 -7.07 -20.57
CA GLN A 166 -14.02 -8.20 -20.28
C GLN A 166 -15.36 -8.12 -21.02
N MET A 167 -15.86 -6.92 -21.29
CA MET A 167 -17.09 -6.73 -22.07
C MET A 167 -16.89 -6.93 -23.57
N ILE A 168 -15.70 -6.63 -24.11
CA ILE A 168 -15.38 -6.78 -25.53
C ILE A 168 -14.06 -7.54 -25.69
N PRO A 169 -14.11 -8.89 -25.65
CA PRO A 169 -12.93 -9.72 -25.88
C PRO A 169 -12.29 -9.39 -27.23
N GLY A 170 -10.99 -9.06 -27.24
CA GLY A 170 -10.21 -8.80 -28.45
C GLY A 170 -10.05 -7.33 -28.84
N LEU A 171 -10.65 -6.37 -28.11
CA LEU A 171 -10.50 -4.93 -28.42
C LEU A 171 -9.10 -4.38 -28.09
N LEU A 172 -8.36 -5.03 -27.19
CA LEU A 172 -7.01 -4.64 -26.78
C LEU A 172 -6.10 -5.88 -26.78
N GLY A 173 -5.20 -5.99 -27.75
CA GLY A 173 -4.18 -7.04 -27.77
C GLY A 173 -3.27 -6.93 -26.55
N GLY A 174 -3.28 -7.95 -25.67
CA GLY A 174 -2.68 -7.89 -24.33
C GLY A 174 -1.21 -7.45 -24.25
N GLY A 175 -0.44 -7.58 -25.34
CA GLY A 175 0.95 -7.08 -25.41
C GLY A 175 1.08 -5.56 -25.57
N GLN A 176 0.19 -4.89 -26.31
CA GLN A 176 0.24 -3.43 -26.50
C GLN A 176 -0.25 -2.67 -25.25
N ALA A 177 -1.24 -3.24 -24.55
CA ALA A 177 -1.75 -2.67 -23.30
C ALA A 177 -0.66 -2.60 -22.22
N GLN A 178 0.18 -3.65 -22.10
CA GLN A 178 1.23 -3.71 -21.08
C GLN A 178 2.35 -2.69 -21.30
N GLY A 179 2.80 -2.49 -22.55
CA GLY A 179 3.80 -1.47 -22.88
C GLY A 179 3.32 -0.04 -22.58
N MET A 180 2.04 0.24 -22.86
CA MET A 180 1.40 1.51 -22.54
C MET A 180 1.29 1.75 -21.03
N LEU A 181 0.92 0.72 -20.25
CA LEU A 181 0.85 0.78 -18.79
C LEU A 181 2.23 1.05 -18.17
N ASN A 182 3.30 0.45 -18.70
CA ASN A 182 4.66 0.71 -18.24
C ASN A 182 5.07 2.17 -18.45
N GLY A 183 4.80 2.74 -19.63
CA GLY A 183 5.06 4.17 -19.88
C GLY A 183 4.17 5.11 -19.05
N GLN A 184 2.97 4.70 -18.66
CA GLN A 184 2.17 5.45 -17.67
C GLN A 184 2.76 5.37 -16.27
N ARG A 185 3.23 4.19 -15.85
CA ARG A 185 3.91 3.99 -14.56
C ARG A 185 5.11 4.91 -14.42
N GLU A 186 6.00 4.92 -15.42
CA GLU A 186 7.21 5.76 -15.40
C GLU A 186 6.87 7.25 -15.31
N ARG A 187 5.88 7.72 -16.07
CA ARG A 187 5.42 9.11 -16.00
C ARG A 187 4.83 9.47 -14.65
N LEU A 188 4.02 8.59 -14.05
CA LEU A 188 3.47 8.81 -12.72
C LEU A 188 4.58 8.84 -11.66
N MET A 189 5.55 7.94 -11.75
CA MET A 189 6.71 7.94 -10.86
C MET A 189 7.52 9.23 -10.97
N GLN A 190 7.68 9.80 -12.17
CA GLN A 190 8.33 11.10 -12.36
C GLN A 190 7.52 12.26 -11.77
N GLN A 191 6.19 12.24 -11.93
CA GLN A 191 5.31 13.28 -11.39
C GLN A 191 5.28 13.26 -9.86
N ILE A 192 4.99 12.10 -9.26
CA ILE A 192 5.10 11.88 -7.80
C ILE A 192 6.53 12.17 -7.34
N GLY A 193 7.49 11.88 -8.22
CA GLY A 193 8.87 12.32 -8.20
C GLY A 193 9.07 13.72 -7.68
N ASN A 194 8.60 14.67 -8.47
CA ASN A 194 8.88 16.08 -8.30
C ASN A 194 8.37 16.64 -6.96
N ASP A 195 7.25 16.11 -6.46
CA ASP A 195 6.59 16.59 -5.25
C ASP A 195 6.84 15.70 -4.02
N LEU A 196 7.68 14.66 -4.15
CA LEU A 196 7.86 13.66 -3.08
C LEU A 196 8.33 14.30 -1.78
N ASN A 197 9.32 15.19 -1.82
CA ASN A 197 9.86 15.80 -0.60
C ASN A 197 8.79 16.60 0.13
N ASN A 198 8.00 17.41 -0.59
CA ASN A 198 6.88 18.16 -0.01
C ASN A 198 5.81 17.22 0.55
N THR A 199 5.58 16.08 -0.12
CA THR A 199 4.65 15.06 0.35
C THR A 199 5.11 14.45 1.67
N LEU A 200 6.38 14.03 1.78
CA LEU A 200 6.92 13.45 3.01
C LEU A 200 6.96 14.49 4.14
N LEU A 201 7.31 15.75 3.83
CA LEU A 201 7.20 16.86 4.79
C LEU A 201 5.77 17.00 5.31
N TYR A 202 4.77 16.89 4.43
CA TYR A 202 3.38 17.00 4.84
C TYR A 202 2.92 15.83 5.68
N VAL A 203 3.24 14.60 5.25
CA VAL A 203 2.87 13.37 5.96
C VAL A 203 3.48 13.39 7.37
N TYR A 204 4.77 13.66 7.49
CA TYR A 204 5.50 13.55 8.75
C TYR A 204 5.70 14.89 9.49
N ARG A 205 4.89 15.92 9.17
CA ARG A 205 5.01 17.27 9.73
C ARG A 205 5.01 17.33 11.27
N ASP A 206 4.31 16.39 11.91
CA ASP A 206 4.14 16.33 13.36
C ASP A 206 5.25 15.54 14.07
N LEU A 207 6.22 14.99 13.32
CA LEU A 207 7.43 14.37 13.86
C LEU A 207 8.52 15.41 14.08
N SER A 208 9.27 15.24 15.17
CA SER A 208 10.51 15.99 15.42
C SER A 208 11.65 15.53 14.51
N ASP A 209 12.69 16.35 14.36
CA ASP A 209 13.85 15.97 13.53
C ASP A 209 14.57 14.71 14.05
N PRO A 210 14.78 14.52 15.38
CA PRO A 210 15.33 13.26 15.90
C PRO A 210 14.47 12.03 15.55
N GLU A 211 13.15 12.17 15.57
CA GLU A 211 12.23 11.09 15.20
C GLU A 211 12.30 10.77 13.70
N LEU A 212 12.41 11.80 12.85
CA LEU A 212 12.60 11.63 11.42
C LEU A 212 13.95 10.98 11.10
N GLU A 213 15.00 11.32 11.85
CA GLU A 213 16.34 10.75 11.67
C GLU A 213 16.40 9.28 12.12
N GLU A 214 15.76 8.93 13.24
CA GLU A 214 15.61 7.53 13.67
C GLU A 214 14.81 6.73 12.64
N PHE A 215 13.76 7.34 12.07
CA PHE A 215 13.00 6.71 11.00
C PHE A 215 13.85 6.48 9.74
N ALA A 216 14.59 7.50 9.29
CA ALA A 216 15.49 7.39 8.14
C ALA A 216 16.53 6.30 8.37
N THR A 217 17.13 6.25 9.57
CA THR A 217 18.10 5.23 9.97
C THR A 217 17.52 3.82 9.85
N PHE A 218 16.30 3.60 10.34
CA PHE A 218 15.62 2.30 10.17
C PHE A 218 15.36 2.00 8.69
N ALA A 219 14.77 2.93 7.94
CA ALA A 219 14.42 2.73 6.53
C ALA A 219 15.65 2.43 5.65
N GLU A 220 16.80 3.02 5.97
CA GLU A 220 18.06 2.80 5.26
C GLU A 220 18.80 1.53 5.70
N SER A 221 18.48 0.99 6.88
CA SER A 221 19.08 -0.24 7.38
C SER A 221 18.78 -1.45 6.46
N PRO A 222 19.59 -2.52 6.50
CA PRO A 222 19.31 -3.75 5.75
C PRO A 222 17.90 -4.30 6.01
N ASP A 223 17.47 -4.28 7.27
CA ASP A 223 16.17 -4.80 7.69
C ASP A 223 15.00 -3.91 7.23
N GLY A 224 15.14 -2.59 7.32
CA GLY A 224 14.15 -1.65 6.82
C GLY A 224 14.01 -1.72 5.30
N ARG A 225 15.13 -1.81 4.56
CA ARG A 225 15.11 -2.02 3.11
C ARG A 225 14.45 -3.34 2.73
N ALA A 226 14.71 -4.41 3.47
CA ALA A 226 14.05 -5.70 3.25
C ALA A 226 12.53 -5.58 3.45
N TYR A 227 12.11 -4.90 4.53
CA TYR A 227 10.69 -4.62 4.78
C TYR A 227 10.05 -3.80 3.66
N TYR A 228 10.59 -2.64 3.31
CA TYR A 228 9.97 -1.75 2.33
C TYR A 228 9.93 -2.36 0.93
N LYS A 229 10.93 -3.16 0.56
CA LYS A 229 10.90 -3.95 -0.68
C LYS A 229 9.76 -4.98 -0.66
N ALA A 230 9.58 -5.68 0.45
CA ALA A 230 8.50 -6.65 0.61
C ALA A 230 7.11 -5.98 0.68
N ALA A 231 7.02 -4.82 1.32
CA ALA A 231 5.81 -3.99 1.36
C ALA A 231 5.40 -3.52 -0.05
N LEU A 232 6.34 -3.06 -0.87
CA LEU A 232 6.03 -2.71 -2.26
C LEU A 232 5.52 -3.92 -3.07
N ALA A 233 6.12 -5.11 -2.87
CA ALA A 233 5.64 -6.34 -3.49
C ALA A 233 4.21 -6.71 -3.02
N ALA A 234 3.93 -6.50 -1.73
CA ALA A 234 2.61 -6.70 -1.15
C ALA A 234 1.56 -5.74 -1.74
N ILE A 235 1.89 -4.45 -1.92
CA ILE A 235 1.02 -3.46 -2.59
C ILE A 235 0.69 -3.91 -4.01
N ARG A 236 1.72 -4.27 -4.80
CA ARG A 236 1.54 -4.70 -6.20
C ARG A 236 0.59 -5.90 -6.32
N ALA A 237 0.75 -6.89 -5.44
CA ALA A 237 -0.11 -8.07 -5.47
C ALA A 237 -1.49 -7.84 -4.87
N GLY A 238 -1.58 -7.07 -3.78
CA GLY A 238 -2.86 -6.67 -3.20
C GLY A 238 -3.73 -5.96 -4.22
N LEU A 239 -3.16 -5.03 -4.98
CA LEU A 239 -3.86 -4.27 -6.00
C LEU A 239 -3.96 -4.96 -7.37
N ALA A 240 -3.23 -6.07 -7.57
CA ALA A 240 -3.20 -6.85 -8.81
C ALA A 240 -2.94 -6.00 -10.08
N VAL A 241 -2.11 -4.96 -9.98
CA VAL A 241 -1.85 -4.04 -11.10
C VAL A 241 -1.21 -4.79 -12.27
N GLY A 242 -1.84 -4.73 -13.45
CA GLY A 242 -1.34 -5.39 -14.66
C GLY A 242 -1.57 -6.91 -14.71
N GLN A 243 -2.36 -7.48 -13.79
CA GLN A 243 -2.81 -8.87 -13.91
C GLN A 243 -4.22 -8.91 -14.50
N SER A 244 -4.33 -9.34 -15.74
CA SER A 244 -5.62 -9.70 -16.34
C SER A 244 -6.23 -10.83 -15.49
N THR A 245 -7.42 -10.61 -14.93
CA THR A 245 -8.16 -11.65 -14.18
C THR A 245 -8.74 -12.76 -15.08
N SER A 246 -8.14 -12.99 -16.24
CA SER A 246 -8.48 -14.10 -17.13
C SER A 246 -7.93 -15.39 -16.54
N SER A 247 -8.75 -16.07 -15.74
CA SER A 247 -8.68 -17.51 -15.51
C SER A 247 -9.77 -18.17 -16.35
#